data_AF-A0A9P0LF64-F1
#
_entry.id   AF-A0A9P0LF64-F1
#
_cell.length_a   1.000
_cell.length_b   1.000
_cell.length_c   1.000
_cell.angle_alpha   90.00
_cell.angle_beta   90.00
_cell.angle_gamma   90.00
#
_symmetry.space_group_name_H-M   'P 1'
#
loop_
_entity.id
_entity.type
_entity.pdbx_description
1 polymer ?
#
loop_
_entity_poly.entity_id
_entity_poly.type
_entity_poly.pdbx_seq_one_letter_code
_entity_poly.pdbx_strand_id
1 'polypeptide(L)'
;MAETLPSAIEQELLGIKNLLWGNEIKPDIFKRWSQGFYFSSNEKSALEQAEGGPCAILAPVEAFIIKNLLLEFKDLSFRDKINEDIQNRSLVNALCEILGQCNTKKYYIVYLDSDLSEPVSKTDLNGDNTSTATPLVIDPCRFHNEIKVHNFQCLEAVNKYYTENIAKLKAPYGVLLFLYSVIACKGLDQINLESDTQDPFIDETYGYGSQNMINLMITGRATTYVWDHDQDVGGLSKKLIFDNF
;
A
#
# COMPACT_ATOMS: atom_id res chain seq x y z
N MET A 1 -2.66 -33.41 17.90
CA MET A 1 -2.68 -32.64 16.64
C MET A 1 -1.41 -31.82 16.64
N ALA A 2 -0.53 -32.01 15.64
CA ALA A 2 0.70 -31.24 15.56
C ALA A 2 0.35 -29.86 14.98
N GLU A 3 0.35 -28.83 15.82
CA GLU A 3 0.37 -27.44 15.36
C GLU A 3 1.64 -27.27 14.52
N THR A 4 1.46 -27.13 13.21
CA THR A 4 2.57 -26.88 12.31
C THR A 4 2.92 -25.41 12.49
N LEU A 5 4.11 -25.11 13.02
CA LEU A 5 4.54 -23.74 13.25
C LEU A 5 4.50 -22.97 11.91
N PRO A 6 3.90 -21.76 11.85
CA PRO A 6 3.87 -20.98 10.62
C PRO A 6 5.29 -20.69 10.12
N SER A 7 5.46 -20.67 8.81
CA SER A 7 6.70 -20.24 8.17
C SER A 7 7.07 -18.82 8.57
N ALA A 8 8.35 -18.45 8.49
CA ALA A 8 8.81 -17.11 8.85
C ALA A 8 8.05 -15.98 8.09
N ILE A 9 7.69 -16.24 6.84
CA ILE A 9 6.92 -15.30 6.01
C ILE A 9 5.47 -15.17 6.51
N GLU A 10 4.84 -16.27 6.91
CA GLU A 10 3.48 -16.24 7.48
C GLU A 10 3.46 -15.50 8.81
N GLN A 11 4.49 -15.65 9.65
CA GLN A 11 4.63 -14.90 10.89
C GLN A 11 4.80 -13.40 10.62
N GLU A 12 5.61 -13.04 9.61
CA GLU A 12 5.79 -11.65 9.21
C GLU A 12 4.49 -11.03 8.70
N LEU A 13 3.77 -11.70 7.79
CA LEU A 13 2.47 -11.23 7.29
C LEU A 13 1.41 -11.11 8.39
N LEU A 14 1.42 -12.02 9.36
CA LEU A 14 0.55 -11.93 10.55
C LEU A 14 0.90 -10.71 11.40
N GLY A 15 2.19 -10.42 11.57
CA GLY A 15 2.64 -9.22 12.26
C GLY A 15 2.23 -7.93 11.54
N ILE A 16 2.32 -7.91 10.20
CA ILE A 16 1.85 -6.78 9.37
C ILE A 16 0.34 -6.60 9.52
N LYS A 17 -0.43 -7.69 9.50
CA LYS A 17 -1.88 -7.64 9.75
C LYS A 17 -2.18 -6.99 11.11
N ASN A 18 -1.50 -7.41 12.17
CA ASN A 18 -1.73 -6.87 13.51
C ASN A 18 -1.32 -5.40 13.62
N LEU A 19 -0.20 -5.00 13.00
CA LEU A 19 0.23 -3.59 12.94
C LEU A 19 -0.81 -2.71 12.23
N LEU A 20 -1.37 -3.20 11.13
CA LEU A 20 -2.32 -2.42 10.32
C LEU A 20 -3.69 -2.34 10.97
N TRP A 21 -4.22 -3.48 11.43
CA TRP A 21 -5.63 -3.60 11.77
C TRP A 21 -5.92 -3.83 13.25
N GLY A 22 -4.89 -4.03 14.07
CA GLY A 22 -5.08 -4.41 15.47
C GLY A 22 -5.67 -5.80 15.62
N ASN A 23 -6.57 -5.96 16.60
CA ASN A 23 -7.12 -7.26 16.97
C ASN A 23 -8.31 -7.70 16.09
N GLU A 24 -9.06 -6.75 15.54
CA GLU A 24 -10.29 -7.03 14.80
C GLU A 24 -10.36 -6.18 13.52
N ILE A 25 -10.71 -6.85 12.41
CA ILE A 25 -10.89 -6.18 11.12
C ILE A 25 -12.38 -5.95 10.89
N LYS A 26 -12.82 -4.69 10.95
CA LYS A 26 -14.19 -4.32 10.59
C LYS A 26 -14.40 -4.47 9.07
N PRO A 27 -15.39 -5.27 8.61
CA PRO A 27 -15.58 -5.55 7.18
C PRO A 27 -15.83 -4.31 6.31
N ASP A 28 -16.54 -3.30 6.85
CA ASP A 28 -16.82 -2.04 6.17
C ASP A 28 -15.53 -1.22 5.99
N ILE A 29 -14.68 -1.12 7.02
CA ILE A 29 -13.39 -0.44 6.91
C ILE A 29 -12.51 -1.16 5.89
N PHE A 30 -12.39 -2.49 5.99
CA PHE A 30 -11.57 -3.29 5.08
C PHE A 30 -12.01 -3.13 3.62
N LYS A 31 -13.32 -3.10 3.36
CA LYS A 31 -13.89 -2.85 2.04
C LYS A 31 -13.39 -1.53 1.43
N ARG A 32 -13.38 -0.43 2.19
CA ARG A 32 -12.91 0.88 1.70
C ARG A 32 -11.44 0.85 1.27
N TRP A 33 -10.63 0.06 1.96
CA TRP A 33 -9.20 -0.12 1.66
C TRP A 33 -8.94 -1.10 0.51
N SER A 34 -9.93 -1.90 0.12
CA SER A 34 -9.80 -2.95 -0.91
C SER A 34 -9.83 -2.42 -2.35
N GLN A 35 -9.63 -1.12 -2.56
CA GLN A 35 -9.53 -0.54 -3.91
C GLN A 35 -8.16 -0.79 -4.55
N GLY A 36 -8.13 -0.76 -5.88
CA GLY A 36 -6.88 -0.67 -6.65
C GLY A 36 -6.44 0.78 -6.89
N PHE A 37 -5.38 0.93 -7.68
CA PHE A 37 -4.93 2.20 -8.22
C PHE A 37 -5.58 2.46 -9.59
N TYR A 38 -6.49 3.41 -9.68
CA TYR A 38 -7.08 3.82 -10.95
C TYR A 38 -7.07 5.34 -11.07
N PHE A 39 -6.91 5.81 -12.30
CA PHE A 39 -6.78 7.22 -12.62
C PHE A 39 -8.15 7.81 -12.96
N SER A 40 -8.30 9.10 -12.67
CA SER A 40 -9.54 9.79 -12.98
C SER A 40 -9.73 10.00 -14.48
N SER A 41 -10.98 9.86 -14.92
CA SER A 41 -11.37 10.25 -16.28
C SER A 41 -11.35 11.77 -16.48
N ASN A 42 -11.47 12.55 -15.40
CA ASN A 42 -11.56 14.01 -15.44
C ASN A 42 -10.17 14.67 -15.34
N GLU A 43 -9.28 14.11 -14.54
CA GLU A 43 -7.88 14.53 -14.44
C GLU A 43 -6.99 13.30 -14.59
N LYS A 44 -6.42 13.13 -15.78
CA LYS A 44 -5.73 11.88 -16.16
C LYS A 44 -4.45 11.65 -15.36
N SER A 45 -3.89 12.66 -14.71
CA SER A 45 -2.75 12.48 -13.78
C SER A 45 -3.15 12.10 -12.36
N ALA A 46 -4.43 12.23 -11.99
CA ALA A 46 -4.88 12.07 -10.62
C ALA A 46 -5.36 10.64 -10.34
N LEU A 47 -5.09 10.15 -9.12
CA LEU A 47 -5.65 8.90 -8.62
C LEU A 47 -7.04 9.15 -8.04
N GLU A 48 -7.97 8.22 -8.27
CA GLU A 48 -9.30 8.30 -7.67
C GLU A 48 -9.37 7.54 -6.34
N GLN A 49 -10.07 8.16 -5.40
CA GLN A 49 -10.44 7.55 -4.13
C GLN A 49 -11.93 7.23 -4.15
N ALA A 50 -12.29 5.96 -4.03
CA ALA A 50 -13.70 5.55 -3.97
C ALA A 50 -14.34 5.89 -2.62
N GLU A 51 -13.64 5.58 -1.52
CA GLU A 51 -14.15 5.72 -0.16
C GLU A 51 -13.07 6.25 0.79
N GLY A 52 -13.48 6.77 1.95
CA GLY A 52 -12.56 7.25 3.00
C GLY A 52 -11.63 6.16 3.54
N GLY A 53 -10.36 6.49 3.81
CA GLY A 53 -9.37 5.55 4.34
C GLY A 53 -8.07 5.49 3.54
N PRO A 54 -8.08 4.91 2.33
CA PRO A 54 -6.87 4.66 1.53
C PRO A 54 -6.14 5.93 1.04
N CYS A 55 -6.67 7.13 1.31
CA CYS A 55 -5.98 8.40 1.00
C CYS A 55 -4.57 8.48 1.59
N ALA A 56 -4.33 7.82 2.74
CA ALA A 56 -3.00 7.74 3.35
C ALA A 56 -1.96 7.04 2.47
N ILE A 57 -2.39 6.26 1.47
CA ILE A 57 -1.55 5.60 0.46
C ILE A 57 -1.65 6.31 -0.88
N LEU A 58 -2.87 6.65 -1.31
CA LEU A 58 -3.11 7.31 -2.60
C LEU A 58 -2.42 8.67 -2.69
N ALA A 59 -2.48 9.49 -1.64
CA ALA A 59 -1.90 10.83 -1.68
C ALA A 59 -0.36 10.82 -1.79
N PRO A 60 0.39 10.01 -1.01
CA PRO A 60 1.82 9.84 -1.25
C PRO A 60 2.13 9.34 -2.66
N VAL A 61 1.42 8.31 -3.15
CA VAL A 61 1.65 7.77 -4.51
C VAL A 61 1.39 8.84 -5.57
N GLU A 62 0.31 9.60 -5.45
CA GLU A 62 -0.01 10.71 -6.36
C GLU A 62 1.06 11.81 -6.33
N ALA A 63 1.60 12.14 -5.15
CA ALA A 63 2.70 13.09 -5.03
C ALA A 63 3.95 12.63 -5.80
N PHE A 64 4.31 11.35 -5.72
CA PHE A 64 5.41 10.78 -6.52
C PHE A 64 5.08 10.75 -8.02
N ILE A 65 3.85 10.43 -8.41
CA ILE A 65 3.40 10.51 -9.81
C ILE A 65 3.58 11.93 -10.36
N ILE A 66 3.06 12.94 -9.66
CA ILE A 66 3.16 14.34 -10.08
C ILE A 66 4.62 14.79 -10.13
N LYS A 67 5.43 14.42 -9.12
CA LYS A 67 6.87 14.70 -9.11
C LYS A 67 7.54 14.15 -10.38
N ASN A 68 7.26 12.91 -10.74
CA ASN A 68 7.87 12.26 -11.90
C ASN A 68 7.44 12.90 -13.22
N LEU A 69 6.15 13.21 -13.36
CA LEU A 69 5.63 13.91 -14.53
C LEU A 69 6.25 15.32 -14.66
N LEU A 70 6.38 16.06 -13.57
CA LEU A 70 7.03 17.38 -13.57
C LEU A 70 8.51 17.30 -13.94
N LEU A 71 9.25 16.29 -13.46
CA LEU A 71 10.65 16.09 -13.81
C LEU A 71 10.84 15.70 -15.29
N GLU A 72 9.93 14.88 -15.82
CA GLU A 72 9.98 14.43 -17.22
C GLU A 72 9.60 15.55 -18.21
N PHE A 73 8.48 16.23 -17.97
CA PHE A 73 7.93 17.23 -18.90
C PHE A 73 8.43 18.65 -18.63
N LYS A 74 8.94 18.92 -17.42
CA LYS A 74 9.50 20.21 -16.97
C LYS A 74 8.51 21.37 -16.89
N ASP A 75 7.22 21.10 -17.09
CA ASP A 75 6.11 22.05 -17.00
C ASP A 75 4.77 21.30 -16.81
N LEU A 76 3.65 22.02 -16.85
CA LEU A 76 2.30 21.44 -16.75
C LEU A 76 1.76 20.87 -18.07
N SER A 77 2.54 20.87 -19.16
CA SER A 77 2.11 20.34 -20.46
C SER A 77 1.89 18.82 -20.44
N PHE A 78 2.32 18.14 -19.38
CA PHE A 78 2.03 16.72 -19.18
C PHE A 78 0.53 16.43 -19.20
N ARG A 79 -0.31 17.35 -18.69
CA ARG A 79 -1.77 17.14 -18.57
C ARG A 79 -2.41 16.82 -19.92
N ASP A 80 -1.95 17.46 -20.99
CA ASP A 80 -2.44 17.24 -22.35
C ASP A 80 -1.88 15.97 -23.01
N LYS A 81 -0.79 15.42 -22.46
CA LYS A 81 -0.03 14.31 -23.04
C LYS A 81 -0.34 12.97 -22.38
N ILE A 82 -0.97 12.95 -21.21
CA ILE A 82 -1.24 11.72 -20.48
C ILE A 82 -2.19 10.80 -21.26
N ASN A 83 -1.69 9.58 -21.48
CA ASN A 83 -2.40 8.42 -21.96
C ASN A 83 -2.21 7.26 -20.97
N GLU A 84 -2.80 6.10 -21.27
CA GLU A 84 -2.72 4.93 -20.38
C GLU A 84 -1.28 4.43 -20.17
N ASP A 85 -0.42 4.49 -21.19
CA ASP A 85 0.98 4.07 -21.07
C ASP A 85 1.75 4.97 -20.08
N ILE A 86 1.55 6.29 -20.14
CA ILE A 86 2.15 7.24 -19.21
C ILE A 86 1.58 7.06 -17.80
N GLN A 87 0.27 6.81 -17.66
CA GLN A 87 -0.33 6.49 -16.37
C GLN A 87 0.30 5.25 -15.73
N ASN A 88 0.38 4.16 -16.49
CA ASN A 88 0.94 2.90 -16.03
C ASN A 88 2.41 3.07 -15.61
N ARG A 89 3.22 3.68 -16.46
CA ARG A 89 4.64 3.92 -16.18
C ARG A 89 4.83 4.84 -14.96
N SER A 90 4.09 5.94 -14.88
CA SER A 90 4.21 6.88 -13.76
C SER A 90 3.78 6.25 -12.43
N LEU A 91 2.73 5.42 -12.44
CA LEU A 91 2.34 4.65 -11.26
C LEU A 91 3.46 3.68 -10.85
N VAL A 92 3.96 2.84 -11.76
CA VAL A 92 5.03 1.88 -11.44
C VAL A 92 6.27 2.60 -10.90
N ASN A 93 6.67 3.70 -11.53
CA ASN A 93 7.82 4.49 -11.06
C ASN A 93 7.59 5.03 -9.65
N ALA A 94 6.41 5.59 -9.37
CA ALA A 94 6.07 6.08 -8.04
C ALA A 94 6.11 4.97 -6.97
N LEU A 95 5.53 3.80 -7.26
CA LEU A 95 5.56 2.65 -6.35
C LEU A 95 6.99 2.16 -6.09
N CYS A 96 7.83 2.08 -7.12
CA CYS A 96 9.23 1.69 -7.00
C CYS A 96 10.04 2.70 -6.19
N GLU A 97 9.80 4.00 -6.36
CA GLU A 97 10.49 5.02 -5.57
C GLU A 97 10.13 4.96 -4.09
N ILE A 98 8.86 4.78 -3.77
CA ILE A 98 8.40 4.58 -2.39
C ILE A 98 9.06 3.35 -1.77
N LEU A 99 9.10 2.21 -2.48
CA LEU A 99 9.82 1.02 -2.01
C LEU A 99 11.33 1.30 -1.83
N GLY A 100 11.91 2.10 -2.72
CA GLY A 100 13.31 2.53 -2.63
C GLY A 100 13.62 3.33 -1.35
N GLN A 101 12.64 4.05 -0.80
CA GLN A 101 12.80 4.78 0.47
C GLN A 101 13.02 3.84 1.67
N CYS A 102 12.62 2.57 1.58
CA CYS A 102 12.85 1.61 2.67
C CYS A 102 14.34 1.27 2.89
N ASN A 103 15.24 1.68 1.99
CA ASN A 103 16.70 1.46 2.05
C ASN A 103 17.09 -0.01 2.37
N THR A 104 16.38 -0.94 1.73
CA THR A 104 16.57 -2.39 1.92
C THR A 104 17.42 -2.99 0.80
N LYS A 105 18.08 -4.11 1.09
CA LYS A 105 18.85 -4.91 0.11
C LYS A 105 17.98 -5.88 -0.69
N LYS A 106 16.74 -6.14 -0.22
CA LYS A 106 15.80 -7.09 -0.84
C LYS A 106 14.39 -6.51 -0.76
N TYR A 107 13.62 -6.73 -1.81
CA TYR A 107 12.26 -6.26 -1.91
C TYR A 107 11.29 -7.44 -1.80
N TYR A 108 10.31 -7.31 -0.91
CA TYR A 108 9.26 -8.27 -0.64
C TYR A 108 7.95 -7.73 -1.22
N ILE A 109 7.49 -8.32 -2.32
CA ILE A 109 6.30 -7.87 -3.03
C ILE A 109 5.15 -8.82 -2.71
N VAL A 110 4.13 -8.29 -2.05
CA VAL A 110 2.92 -9.03 -1.67
C VAL A 110 1.94 -9.03 -2.84
N TYR A 111 1.40 -10.20 -3.17
CA TYR A 111 0.54 -10.40 -4.34
C TYR A 111 -0.52 -11.49 -4.10
N LEU A 112 -1.50 -11.54 -5.00
CA LEU A 112 -2.49 -12.61 -5.10
C LEU A 112 -2.31 -13.37 -6.42
N ASP A 113 -2.43 -14.69 -6.39
CA ASP A 113 -2.37 -15.54 -7.59
C ASP A 113 -3.63 -15.38 -8.45
N SER A 114 -4.79 -15.30 -7.80
CA SER A 114 -6.10 -15.24 -8.42
C SER A 114 -6.82 -13.95 -8.03
N ASP A 115 -7.66 -13.43 -8.90
CA ASP A 115 -8.56 -12.35 -8.51
C ASP A 115 -9.60 -12.89 -7.53
N LEU A 116 -9.56 -12.40 -6.28
CA LEU A 116 -10.55 -12.70 -5.24
C LEU A 116 -11.97 -12.19 -5.58
N SER A 117 -12.15 -11.64 -6.78
CA SER A 117 -13.41 -11.09 -7.30
C SER A 117 -14.41 -12.16 -7.74
N GLU A 118 -14.03 -13.43 -7.78
CA GLU A 118 -14.98 -14.50 -8.11
C GLU A 118 -16.01 -14.70 -6.97
N PRO A 119 -17.31 -14.80 -7.32
CA PRO A 119 -18.35 -15.06 -6.35
C PRO A 119 -18.12 -16.42 -5.71
N VAL A 120 -18.20 -16.47 -4.38
CA VAL A 120 -18.23 -17.73 -3.62
C VAL A 120 -19.37 -18.57 -4.20
N SER A 121 -19.03 -19.71 -4.80
CA SER A 121 -20.03 -20.69 -5.23
C SER A 121 -20.83 -21.09 -4.00
N LYS A 122 -22.05 -20.56 -3.89
CA LYS A 122 -23.03 -21.07 -2.92
C LYS A 122 -23.33 -22.50 -3.33
N THR A 123 -22.74 -23.48 -2.65
CA THR A 123 -23.28 -24.84 -2.65
C THR A 123 -24.69 -24.78 -2.09
N ASP A 124 -25.64 -25.05 -2.98
CA ASP A 124 -27.01 -25.51 -2.77
C ASP A 124 -27.93 -24.66 -1.88
N LEU A 125 -28.90 -23.98 -2.51
CA LEU A 125 -30.34 -24.27 -2.37
C LEU A 125 -31.20 -23.20 -3.08
N ASN A 126 -32.00 -23.70 -4.03
CA ASN A 126 -33.18 -23.13 -4.69
C ASN A 126 -33.08 -21.84 -5.50
N GLY A 127 -33.50 -21.99 -6.76
CA GLY A 127 -33.42 -20.98 -7.80
C GLY A 127 -34.41 -19.83 -7.65
N ASP A 128 -33.92 -18.66 -8.04
CA ASP A 128 -34.71 -17.68 -8.76
C ASP A 128 -33.77 -16.95 -9.75
N ASN A 129 -34.16 -16.95 -11.03
CA ASN A 129 -33.36 -16.38 -12.12
C ASN A 129 -33.64 -14.88 -12.22
N THR A 130 -32.94 -14.10 -11.40
CA THR A 130 -32.73 -12.67 -11.65
C THR A 130 -31.23 -12.40 -11.67
N SER A 131 -30.70 -12.09 -12.86
CA SER A 131 -29.31 -11.68 -13.09
C SER A 131 -29.05 -10.30 -12.51
N THR A 132 -29.11 -10.17 -11.19
CA THR A 132 -28.50 -9.07 -10.45
C THR A 132 -27.08 -9.50 -10.14
N ALA A 133 -26.07 -8.76 -10.64
CA ALA A 133 -24.67 -8.98 -10.31
C ALA A 133 -24.53 -9.10 -8.78
N THR A 134 -24.20 -10.29 -8.29
CA THR A 134 -23.93 -10.52 -6.87
C THR A 134 -22.79 -9.59 -6.45
N PRO A 135 -22.92 -8.82 -5.36
CA PRO A 135 -21.85 -7.97 -4.88
C PRO A 135 -20.57 -8.79 -4.68
N LEU A 136 -19.42 -8.26 -5.11
CA LEU A 136 -18.11 -8.82 -4.73
C LEU A 136 -18.10 -9.01 -3.20
N VAL A 137 -17.95 -10.25 -2.75
CA VAL A 137 -17.83 -10.54 -1.32
C VAL A 137 -16.37 -10.27 -0.94
N ILE A 138 -16.13 -9.06 -0.45
CA ILE A 138 -14.83 -8.69 0.13
C ILE A 138 -14.76 -9.31 1.53
N ASP A 139 -13.92 -10.33 1.68
CA ASP A 139 -13.69 -11.04 2.94
C ASP A 139 -12.25 -10.81 3.43
N PRO A 140 -12.05 -10.12 4.57
CA PRO A 140 -10.73 -9.94 5.16
C PRO A 140 -10.00 -11.25 5.41
N CYS A 141 -10.68 -12.30 5.89
CA CYS A 141 -10.04 -13.57 6.21
C CYS A 141 -9.49 -14.24 4.95
N ARG A 142 -10.30 -14.26 3.89
CA ARG A 142 -9.88 -14.78 2.58
C ARG A 142 -8.67 -14.03 2.03
N PHE A 143 -8.68 -12.70 2.07
CA PHE A 143 -7.54 -11.89 1.64
C PHE A 143 -6.24 -12.30 2.37
N HIS A 144 -6.26 -12.32 3.71
CA HIS A 144 -5.07 -12.62 4.49
C HIS A 144 -4.58 -14.07 4.35
N ASN A 145 -5.48 -15.01 4.04
CA ASN A 145 -5.12 -16.41 3.82
C ASN A 145 -4.51 -16.66 2.42
N GLU A 146 -4.81 -15.79 1.44
CA GLU A 146 -4.41 -16.00 0.04
C GLU A 146 -3.21 -15.13 -0.40
N ILE A 147 -2.84 -14.10 0.35
CA ILE A 147 -1.66 -13.27 0.03
C ILE A 147 -0.36 -14.08 0.09
N LYS A 148 0.53 -13.80 -0.87
CA LYS A 148 1.85 -14.43 -1.01
C LYS A 148 2.92 -13.37 -1.20
N VAL A 149 4.18 -13.76 -1.03
CA VAL A 149 5.33 -12.86 -1.13
C VAL A 149 6.32 -13.33 -2.21
N HIS A 150 6.67 -12.44 -3.12
CA HIS A 150 7.79 -12.59 -4.04
C HIS A 150 9.01 -11.81 -3.55
N ASN A 151 10.19 -12.40 -3.75
CA ASN A 151 11.47 -11.81 -3.35
C ASN A 151 12.25 -11.30 -4.57
N PHE A 152 12.65 -10.04 -4.54
CA PHE A 152 13.48 -9.42 -5.58
C PHE A 152 14.77 -8.85 -4.99
N GLN A 153 15.84 -8.88 -5.78
CA GLN A 153 17.17 -8.39 -5.35
C GLN A 153 17.40 -6.91 -5.66
N CYS A 154 16.58 -6.29 -6.53
CA CYS A 154 16.73 -4.89 -6.92
C CYS A 154 15.41 -4.29 -7.41
N LEU A 155 15.34 -2.95 -7.40
CA LEU A 155 14.16 -2.21 -7.88
C LEU A 155 13.87 -2.41 -9.36
N GLU A 156 14.89 -2.65 -10.19
CA GLU A 156 14.68 -2.89 -11.63
C GLU A 156 13.84 -4.14 -11.88
N ALA A 157 14.08 -5.21 -11.11
CA ALA A 157 13.27 -6.43 -11.20
C ALA A 157 11.85 -6.22 -10.66
N VAL A 158 11.68 -5.40 -9.62
CA VAL A 158 10.35 -5.00 -9.11
C VAL A 158 9.59 -4.17 -10.15
N ASN A 159 10.25 -3.20 -10.78
CA ASN A 159 9.68 -2.34 -11.82
C ASN A 159 9.18 -3.19 -12.99
N LYS A 160 9.99 -4.14 -13.46
CA LYS A 160 9.60 -5.10 -14.49
C LYS A 160 8.38 -5.90 -14.06
N TYR A 161 8.38 -6.47 -12.85
CA TYR A 161 7.25 -7.24 -12.32
C TYR A 161 5.95 -6.42 -12.28
N TYR A 162 5.99 -5.20 -11.75
CA TYR A 162 4.82 -4.33 -11.69
C TYR A 162 4.35 -3.87 -13.07
N THR A 163 5.26 -3.63 -14.00
CA THR A 163 4.91 -3.30 -15.40
C THR A 163 4.17 -4.46 -16.07
N GLU A 164 4.68 -5.68 -15.92
CA GLU A 164 4.06 -6.90 -16.47
C GLU A 164 2.72 -7.25 -15.79
N ASN A 165 2.55 -6.84 -14.52
CA ASN A 165 1.37 -7.16 -13.70
C ASN A 165 0.54 -5.90 -13.36
N ILE A 166 0.57 -4.88 -14.21
CA ILE A 166 -0.09 -3.58 -13.94
C ILE A 166 -1.59 -3.73 -13.65
N ALA A 167 -2.25 -4.68 -14.31
CA ALA A 167 -3.66 -4.98 -14.08
C ALA A 167 -3.95 -5.34 -12.61
N LYS A 168 -3.04 -6.06 -11.94
CA LYS A 168 -3.19 -6.44 -10.51
C LYS A 168 -3.08 -5.23 -9.57
N LEU A 169 -2.30 -4.22 -9.94
CA LEU A 169 -2.23 -2.97 -9.18
C LEU A 169 -3.52 -2.14 -9.32
N LYS A 170 -4.18 -2.21 -10.48
CA LYS A 170 -5.45 -1.52 -10.73
C LYS A 170 -6.68 -2.30 -10.22
N ALA A 171 -6.55 -3.61 -10.05
CA ALA A 171 -7.59 -4.51 -9.55
C ALA A 171 -7.89 -4.29 -8.06
N PRO A 172 -8.99 -4.86 -7.53
CA PRO A 172 -9.25 -4.88 -6.10
C PRO A 172 -8.02 -5.35 -5.29
N TYR A 173 -7.85 -4.75 -4.12
CA TYR A 173 -6.73 -4.94 -3.19
C TYR A 173 -5.38 -4.39 -3.64
N GLY A 174 -5.25 -3.78 -4.83
CA GLY A 174 -3.97 -3.23 -5.30
C GLY A 174 -3.29 -2.27 -4.30
N VAL A 175 -4.08 -1.41 -3.65
CA VAL A 175 -3.59 -0.50 -2.60
C VAL A 175 -3.09 -1.26 -1.37
N LEU A 176 -3.84 -2.26 -0.89
CA LEU A 176 -3.46 -3.06 0.26
C LEU A 176 -2.22 -3.92 -0.03
N LEU A 177 -2.17 -4.59 -1.17
CA LEU A 177 -1.02 -5.39 -1.59
C LEU A 177 0.26 -4.55 -1.63
N PHE A 178 0.16 -3.31 -2.15
CA PHE A 178 1.28 -2.39 -2.15
C PHE A 178 1.69 -1.97 -0.73
N LEU A 179 0.74 -1.60 0.12
CA LEU A 179 1.02 -1.24 1.52
C LEU A 179 1.71 -2.38 2.28
N TYR A 180 1.23 -3.62 2.12
CA TYR A 180 1.88 -4.79 2.72
C TYR A 180 3.30 -4.97 2.18
N SER A 181 3.52 -4.72 0.88
CA SER A 181 4.86 -4.77 0.27
C SER A 181 5.81 -3.73 0.88
N VAL A 182 5.34 -2.51 1.11
CA VAL A 182 6.15 -1.43 1.74
C VAL A 182 6.53 -1.82 3.17
N ILE A 183 5.57 -2.31 3.96
CA ILE A 183 5.81 -2.72 5.36
C ILE A 183 6.75 -3.93 5.41
N ALA A 184 6.59 -4.93 4.53
CA ALA A 184 7.49 -6.07 4.44
C ALA A 184 8.92 -5.65 4.01
N CYS A 185 9.05 -4.71 3.07
CA CYS A 185 10.36 -4.17 2.67
C CYS A 185 11.05 -3.40 3.80
N LYS A 186 10.28 -2.68 4.61
CA LYS A 186 10.79 -1.92 5.76
C LYS A 186 11.14 -2.85 6.94
N GLY A 187 10.34 -3.88 7.16
CA GLY A 187 10.42 -4.81 8.28
C GLY A 187 9.74 -4.27 9.54
N LEU A 188 9.03 -5.14 10.25
CA LEU A 188 8.29 -4.80 11.47
C LEU A 188 9.19 -4.28 12.59
N ASP A 189 10.37 -4.85 12.77
CA ASP A 189 11.31 -4.43 13.81
C ASP A 189 11.72 -2.97 13.65
N GLN A 190 11.99 -2.55 12.40
CA GLN A 190 12.37 -1.17 12.12
C GLN A 190 11.19 -0.21 12.28
N ILE A 191 9.98 -0.63 11.90
CA ILE A 191 8.77 0.17 12.11
C ILE A 191 8.50 0.34 13.60
N ASN A 192 8.60 -0.72 14.41
CA ASN A 192 8.40 -0.67 15.85
C ASN A 192 9.45 0.19 16.56
N LEU A 193 10.66 0.28 16.01
CA LEU A 193 11.71 1.17 16.52
C LEU A 193 11.43 2.65 16.21
N GLU A 194 10.79 2.93 15.08
CA GLU A 194 10.50 4.29 14.59
C GLU A 194 9.15 4.83 15.10
N SER A 195 8.18 3.94 15.26
CA SER A 195 6.83 4.28 15.69
C SER A 195 6.80 4.60 17.18
N ASP A 196 6.28 5.77 17.49
CA ASP A 196 6.01 6.25 18.84
C ASP A 196 4.59 5.92 19.32
N THR A 197 3.77 5.28 18.48
CA THR A 197 2.44 4.77 18.83
C THR A 197 2.38 3.25 18.84
N GLN A 198 1.52 2.71 19.72
CA GLN A 198 1.11 1.31 19.73
C GLN A 198 -0.26 1.11 19.06
N ASP A 199 -0.91 2.18 18.61
CA ASP A 199 -2.19 2.12 17.92
C ASP A 199 -2.02 1.51 16.51
N PRO A 200 -3.03 0.79 16.00
CA PRO A 200 -3.02 0.29 14.64
C PRO A 200 -2.86 1.41 13.61
N PHE A 201 -2.21 1.11 12.50
CA PHE A 201 -1.99 2.09 11.43
C PHE A 201 -3.27 2.43 10.67
N ILE A 202 -4.30 1.59 10.74
CA ILE A 202 -5.66 1.88 10.27
C ILE A 202 -6.54 2.00 11.50
N ASP A 203 -7.07 3.20 11.74
CA ASP A 203 -7.88 3.49 12.92
C ASP A 203 -9.09 2.55 13.02
N GLU A 204 -9.25 1.86 14.15
CA GLU A 204 -10.30 0.84 14.30
C GLU A 204 -11.72 1.44 14.27
N THR A 205 -11.89 2.73 14.56
CA THR A 205 -13.19 3.38 14.68
C THR A 205 -13.65 4.00 13.36
N TYR A 206 -12.76 4.75 12.73
CA TYR A 206 -13.03 5.58 11.55
C TYR A 206 -12.30 5.08 10.31
N GLY A 207 -11.24 4.27 10.47
CA GLY A 207 -10.46 3.62 9.43
C GLY A 207 -9.67 4.54 8.52
N TYR A 208 -9.25 5.68 9.06
CA TYR A 208 -8.23 6.55 8.45
C TYR A 208 -6.84 5.97 8.68
N GLY A 209 -5.92 6.25 7.77
CA GLY A 209 -4.51 5.88 7.96
C GLY A 209 -3.78 6.80 8.94
N SER A 210 -2.89 6.24 9.74
CA SER A 210 -2.07 6.96 10.71
C SER A 210 -1.03 7.87 10.03
N GLN A 211 -0.56 8.87 10.78
CA GLN A 211 0.52 9.76 10.31
C GLN A 211 1.83 8.98 10.08
N ASN A 212 2.14 8.01 10.93
CA ASN A 212 3.31 7.13 10.79
C ASN A 212 3.30 6.39 9.45
N MET A 213 2.13 5.91 9.03
CA MET A 213 1.97 5.26 7.73
C MET A 213 2.18 6.25 6.58
N ILE A 214 1.61 7.45 6.65
CA ILE A 214 1.81 8.48 5.61
C ILE A 214 3.30 8.83 5.50
N ASN A 215 3.97 9.03 6.64
CA ASN A 215 5.40 9.36 6.68
C ASN A 215 6.25 8.21 6.17
N LEU A 216 5.88 6.95 6.44
CA LEU A 216 6.55 5.78 5.88
C LEU A 216 6.49 5.80 4.35
N MET A 217 5.32 6.11 3.79
CA MET A 217 5.13 6.16 2.34
C MET A 217 5.92 7.29 1.67
N ILE A 218 6.09 8.44 2.33
CA ILE A 218 6.78 9.61 1.75
C ILE A 218 8.30 9.53 1.95
N THR A 219 8.73 9.14 3.15
CA THR A 219 10.11 9.28 3.63
C THR A 219 10.83 7.97 3.89
N GLY A 220 10.11 6.84 3.86
CA GLY A 220 10.66 5.55 4.27
C GLY A 220 10.81 5.39 5.79
N ARG A 221 10.29 6.32 6.61
CA ARG A 221 10.30 6.22 8.09
C ARG A 221 8.91 6.32 8.71
N ALA A 222 8.61 5.46 9.67
CA ALA A 222 7.31 5.36 10.32
C ALA A 222 7.20 6.20 11.63
N THR A 223 7.56 7.49 11.58
CA THR A 223 7.51 8.40 12.74
C THR A 223 6.23 9.24 12.73
N THR A 224 5.71 9.70 13.88
CA THR A 224 4.58 10.67 13.90
C THR A 224 5.00 12.06 13.41
N TYR A 225 6.26 12.44 13.62
CA TYR A 225 6.78 13.76 13.29
C TYR A 225 7.88 13.68 12.22
N VAL A 226 7.77 14.53 11.18
CA VAL A 226 8.81 14.75 10.18
C VAL A 226 9.36 16.14 10.42
N TRP A 227 10.52 16.24 11.06
CA TRP A 227 11.17 17.51 11.34
C TRP A 227 12.18 17.83 10.23
N ASP A 228 12.08 19.01 9.65
CA ASP A 228 12.98 19.61 8.67
C ASP A 228 14.24 20.19 9.33
N HIS A 229 14.93 19.36 10.12
CA HIS A 229 16.22 19.64 10.77
C HIS A 229 16.27 20.70 11.89
N ASP A 230 15.18 21.38 12.25
CA ASP A 230 15.20 22.34 13.36
C ASP A 230 14.18 22.00 14.47
N GLN A 231 14.69 21.81 15.68
CA GLN A 231 13.85 21.71 16.87
C GLN A 231 14.52 22.47 18.02
N ASP A 232 14.08 23.70 18.28
CA ASP A 232 14.41 24.41 19.51
C ASP A 232 13.39 24.03 20.59
N VAL A 233 13.80 23.12 21.47
CA VAL A 233 13.04 22.76 22.67
C VAL A 233 13.76 23.38 23.87
N GLY A 234 13.51 24.68 24.09
CA GLY A 234 13.89 25.38 25.33
C GLY A 234 15.38 25.34 25.67
N GLY A 235 16.26 25.38 24.66
CA GLY A 235 17.72 25.47 24.87
C GLY A 235 18.48 24.14 25.02
N LEU A 236 17.85 22.99 24.73
CA LEU A 236 18.56 21.71 24.63
C LEU A 236 18.55 21.20 23.18
N SER A 237 19.66 21.40 22.47
CA SER A 237 19.85 20.82 21.14
C SER A 237 20.08 19.31 21.23
N LYS A 238 19.17 18.50 20.66
CA LYS A 238 19.45 17.09 20.39
C LYS A 238 19.99 16.99 18.96
N LYS A 239 21.28 16.71 18.84
CA LYS A 239 21.90 16.32 17.56
C LYS A 239 21.34 14.97 17.12
N LEU A 240 20.67 14.93 15.98
CA LEU A 240 20.53 13.70 15.19
C LEU A 240 21.27 13.90 13.86
N ILE A 241 22.29 13.07 13.68
CA ILE A 241 23.20 13.06 12.54
C ILE A 241 22.47 12.37 11.39
N PHE A 242 22.19 13.11 10.32
CA PHE A 242 22.01 12.51 9.00
C PHE A 242 23.40 12.37 8.37
N ASP A 243 23.80 11.15 8.02
CA ASP A 243 24.88 10.97 7.05
C ASP A 243 24.33 11.40 5.68
N ASN A 244 25.06 12.34 5.06
CA ASN A 244 24.72 12.94 3.77
C ASN A 244 24.54 11.88 2.67
N PHE A 245 23.49 12.06 1.85
CA PHE A 245 23.50 11.62 0.45
C PHE A 245 24.00 12.77 -0.42
#